data_AF-A0A660XQH5-F1
#
_entry.id   AF-A0A660XQH5-F1
#
_cell.length_a   1.000
_cell.length_b   1.000
_cell.length_c   1.000
_cell.angle_alpha   90.00
_cell.angle_beta   90.00
_cell.angle_gamma   90.00
#
_symmetry.space_group_name_H-M   'P 1'
#
loop_
_entity.id
_entity.type
_entity.pdbx_description
1 polymer ?
#
loop_
_entity_poly.entity_id
_entity_poly.type
_entity_poly.pdbx_seq_one_letter_code
_entity_poly.pdbx_strand_id
1 'polypeptide(L)'
;MLQVVRKYAGAITLFFLFLSYGCEKKLPVEPLPTPPIDIIGFEQTVRVGNYVVLEDTCNGVLDGEPIIWYEWSQDSTNPVEVFLMSDYYMSSRPIGFVKEGIYRFTLVVSTQTKNDTTGRWQVTVLPREESVFEDPKLEVKVRYTLKIATKTLTQTDFLSLDTLMMNCIITDRITSLSGIENCSNLLFLGMPLQRIKDLTPLTNLTKMIRLDLDQNWGITDVTPLTGMMELQHLNLDGNYITDISCLSNLTKLTYFNVRYNSVSDISVVANMPDLEELWLGPNPISDISALADLKKLTTLWLTNCNISDISSLQNSTNLELIKLAVNQVTDISALAGMTKLERAYLEQNRIEDISALEFCVSLNILRLADNNVVDILPLVNNTGLGRGDLVSLDNNPLNDKSTNEYIPTLRARGVAVSWW
;
A
#
# COMPACT_ATOMS: atom_id res chain seq x y z
N MET A 1 -22.16 -15.12 -6.76
CA MET A 1 -20.98 -14.97 -5.88
C MET A 1 -19.65 -15.34 -6.55
N LEU A 2 -19.58 -16.29 -7.51
CA LEU A 2 -18.35 -16.57 -8.30
C LEU A 2 -18.18 -15.76 -9.60
N GLN A 3 -19.18 -14.96 -10.01
CA GLN A 3 -19.08 -14.09 -11.21
C GLN A 3 -18.71 -12.63 -10.91
N VAL A 4 -18.75 -12.19 -9.65
CA VAL A 4 -18.33 -10.82 -9.27
C VAL A 4 -16.80 -10.72 -9.12
N VAL A 5 -16.13 -11.82 -8.76
CA VAL A 5 -14.66 -11.87 -8.64
C VAL A 5 -13.94 -11.75 -10.00
N ARG A 6 -14.59 -12.13 -11.11
CA ARG A 6 -13.97 -12.07 -12.45
C ARG A 6 -14.00 -10.70 -13.12
N LYS A 7 -14.85 -9.76 -12.68
CA LYS A 7 -14.92 -8.41 -13.29
C LYS A 7 -13.94 -7.40 -12.66
N TYR A 8 -13.41 -7.70 -11.46
CA TYR A 8 -12.39 -6.89 -10.76
C TYR A 8 -10.96 -7.44 -10.90
N ALA A 9 -10.75 -8.52 -11.65
CA ALA A 9 -9.41 -9.03 -11.97
C ALA A 9 -8.55 -8.03 -12.77
N GLY A 10 -9.16 -7.00 -13.36
CA GLY A 10 -8.46 -5.88 -14.02
C GLY A 10 -7.92 -4.81 -13.06
N ALA A 11 -8.25 -4.85 -11.76
CA ALA A 11 -7.77 -3.90 -10.75
C ALA A 11 -6.48 -4.36 -10.03
N ILE A 12 -5.99 -5.57 -10.33
CA ILE A 12 -4.73 -6.11 -9.77
C ILE A 12 -3.50 -5.60 -10.54
N THR A 13 -3.68 -4.92 -11.68
CA THR A 13 -2.57 -4.57 -12.59
C THR A 13 -2.13 -3.09 -12.53
N LEU A 14 -2.70 -2.24 -11.68
CA LEU A 14 -2.34 -0.80 -11.70
C LEU A 14 -2.32 -0.11 -10.31
N PHE A 15 -1.59 -0.70 -9.36
CA PHE A 15 -1.18 -0.03 -8.11
C PHE A 15 0.35 -0.11 -7.92
N PHE A 16 1.08 0.17 -8.99
CA PHE A 16 2.47 0.61 -8.90
C PHE A 16 2.48 2.11 -9.17
N LEU A 17 2.50 2.93 -8.12
CA LEU A 17 3.16 4.24 -8.09
C LEU A 17 2.86 4.88 -6.74
N PHE A 18 3.94 5.17 -6.00
CA PHE A 18 4.15 6.19 -4.95
C PHE A 18 4.91 5.63 -3.74
N LEU A 19 6.23 5.45 -3.92
CA LEU A 19 7.22 5.69 -2.88
C LEU A 19 8.43 6.34 -3.56
N SER A 20 8.49 7.67 -3.52
CA SER A 20 9.68 8.44 -3.87
C SER A 20 10.42 8.82 -2.60
N TYR A 21 11.67 8.38 -2.40
CA TYR A 21 12.72 9.13 -1.70
C TYR A 21 14.10 8.53 -2.01
N GLY A 22 15.05 9.43 -2.28
CA GLY A 22 16.45 9.36 -1.85
C GLY A 22 17.33 8.19 -2.31
N CYS A 23 18.24 8.45 -3.25
CA CYS A 23 19.45 7.66 -3.44
C CYS A 23 20.34 7.83 -2.19
N GLU A 24 20.26 6.93 -1.21
CA GLU A 24 21.16 6.96 -0.05
C GLU A 24 22.52 6.34 -0.37
N LYS A 25 23.55 7.06 0.07
CA LYS A 25 24.97 6.73 -0.05
C LYS A 25 25.24 5.30 0.44
N LYS A 26 26.02 4.55 -0.36
CA LYS A 26 26.76 3.37 0.12
C LYS A 26 27.58 3.78 1.36
N LEU A 27 27.15 3.33 2.54
CA LEU A 27 27.90 3.39 3.79
C LEU A 27 28.31 1.97 4.18
N PRO A 28 29.45 1.82 4.86
CA PRO A 28 30.22 0.58 4.88
C PRO A 28 29.49 -0.50 5.67
N VAL A 29 29.10 -1.56 4.97
CA VAL A 29 28.63 -2.81 5.57
C VAL A 29 29.89 -3.52 6.11
N GLU A 30 29.80 -4.26 7.21
CA GLU A 30 30.59 -5.48 7.37
C GLU A 30 29.80 -6.59 6.66
N PRO A 31 29.91 -6.77 5.32
CA PRO A 31 29.40 -8.00 4.75
C PRO A 31 30.20 -9.13 5.41
N LEU A 32 29.53 -10.23 5.78
CA LEU A 32 30.27 -11.49 5.86
C LEU A 32 31.01 -11.62 4.53
N PRO A 33 32.33 -11.88 4.53
CA PRO A 33 33.12 -11.81 3.31
C PRO A 33 32.48 -12.71 2.28
N THR A 34 32.12 -12.13 1.15
CA THR A 34 31.90 -12.94 -0.03
C THR A 34 33.19 -13.66 -0.37
N PRO A 35 33.10 -14.93 -0.78
CA PRO A 35 34.25 -15.56 -1.38
C PRO A 35 34.67 -14.72 -2.59
N PRO A 36 35.98 -14.47 -2.78
CA PRO A 36 36.49 -13.92 -4.02
C PRO A 36 35.98 -14.76 -5.20
N ILE A 37 35.76 -14.10 -6.33
CA ILE A 37 35.33 -14.68 -7.61
C ILE A 37 36.16 -15.93 -8.03
N ASP A 38 37.34 -16.11 -7.45
CA ASP A 38 38.31 -17.18 -7.76
C ASP A 38 38.14 -18.51 -6.99
N ILE A 39 37.11 -18.70 -6.15
CA ILE A 39 36.93 -19.97 -5.42
C ILE A 39 35.64 -20.71 -5.84
N ILE A 40 35.84 -21.70 -6.70
CA ILE A 40 34.91 -22.81 -6.91
C ILE A 40 34.89 -23.65 -5.61
N GLY A 41 33.76 -23.68 -4.88
CA GLY A 41 33.55 -24.60 -3.74
C GLY A 41 33.50 -23.97 -2.33
N PHE A 42 32.96 -22.76 -2.16
CA PHE A 42 32.74 -22.21 -0.81
C PHE A 42 31.56 -22.92 -0.11
N GLU A 43 31.78 -23.41 1.11
CA GLU A 43 30.74 -23.97 1.97
C GLU A 43 30.52 -23.04 3.16
N GLN A 44 29.29 -22.58 3.36
CA GLN A 44 28.90 -21.80 4.52
C GLN A 44 27.88 -22.57 5.36
N THR A 45 27.97 -22.48 6.68
CA THR A 45 26.98 -23.04 7.60
C THR A 45 26.22 -21.92 8.28
N VAL A 46 24.89 -21.95 8.19
CA VAL A 46 23.96 -21.01 8.83
C VAL A 46 22.79 -21.78 9.47
N ARG A 47 21.84 -21.09 10.10
CA ARG A 47 20.62 -21.68 10.65
C ARG A 47 19.37 -21.12 9.98
N VAL A 48 18.25 -21.84 10.10
CA VAL A 48 16.92 -21.29 9.80
C VAL A 48 16.72 -19.98 10.57
N GLY A 49 16.20 -18.96 9.90
CA GLY A 49 16.05 -17.61 10.44
C GLY A 49 17.24 -16.69 10.11
N ASN A 50 18.40 -17.22 9.71
CA ASN A 50 19.53 -16.41 9.25
C ASN A 50 19.39 -16.02 7.78
N TYR A 51 20.17 -15.02 7.37
CA TYR A 51 20.33 -14.64 5.98
C TYR A 51 21.79 -14.61 5.56
N VAL A 52 22.01 -14.71 4.26
CA VAL A 52 23.29 -14.49 3.58
C VAL A 52 23.09 -13.46 2.47
N VAL A 53 24.17 -12.91 1.93
CA VAL A 53 24.09 -11.95 0.82
C VAL A 53 24.82 -12.53 -0.37
N LEU A 54 24.13 -12.64 -1.51
CA LEU A 54 24.78 -12.81 -2.80
C LEU A 54 25.20 -11.43 -3.30
N GLU A 55 26.50 -11.22 -3.49
CA GLU A 55 27.00 -9.94 -3.99
C GLU A 55 26.75 -9.72 -5.47
N ASP A 56 26.73 -8.43 -5.80
CA ASP A 56 26.85 -7.92 -7.16
C ASP A 56 28.29 -8.08 -7.64
N THR A 57 28.49 -8.83 -8.72
CA THR A 57 29.81 -8.99 -9.32
C THR A 57 30.08 -8.01 -10.47
N CYS A 58 29.17 -7.09 -10.81
CA CYS A 58 29.37 -6.09 -11.88
C CYS A 58 30.57 -5.16 -11.66
N ASN A 59 31.00 -4.95 -10.42
CA ASN A 59 32.22 -4.17 -10.12
C ASN A 59 33.46 -5.05 -9.90
N GLY A 60 33.31 -6.36 -10.07
CA GLY A 60 34.37 -7.34 -9.90
C GLY A 60 35.25 -7.48 -11.14
N VAL A 61 36.39 -8.12 -10.93
CA VAL A 61 37.35 -8.45 -11.97
C VAL A 61 37.54 -9.97 -11.94
N LEU A 62 37.44 -10.64 -13.09
CA LEU A 62 37.75 -12.06 -13.24
C LEU A 62 39.02 -12.17 -14.10
N ASP A 63 40.09 -12.73 -13.53
CA ASP A 63 41.39 -12.89 -14.19
C ASP A 63 41.97 -11.60 -14.80
N GLY A 64 41.81 -10.47 -14.11
CA GLY A 64 42.31 -9.17 -14.58
C GLY A 64 41.36 -8.43 -15.54
N GLU A 65 40.22 -9.02 -15.91
CA GLU A 65 39.23 -8.39 -16.79
C GLU A 65 37.94 -7.98 -16.08
N PRO A 66 37.34 -6.82 -16.44
CA PRO A 66 36.05 -6.41 -15.91
C PRO A 66 34.94 -7.41 -16.26
N ILE A 67 34.12 -7.72 -15.26
CA ILE A 67 32.88 -8.49 -15.45
C ILE A 67 31.87 -7.61 -16.19
N ILE A 68 31.34 -8.12 -17.31
CA ILE A 68 30.36 -7.39 -18.14
C ILE A 68 28.93 -7.86 -17.88
N TRP A 69 28.76 -9.07 -17.34
CA TRP A 69 27.47 -9.68 -17.05
C TRP A 69 27.65 -10.79 -16.01
N TYR A 70 26.62 -10.99 -15.18
CA TYR A 70 26.56 -12.07 -14.21
C TYR A 70 25.12 -12.53 -13.93
N GLU A 71 24.96 -13.81 -13.59
CA GLU A 71 23.69 -14.41 -13.20
C GLU A 71 23.83 -15.30 -11.98
N TRP A 72 22.99 -15.06 -10.97
CA TRP A 72 22.77 -16.04 -9.91
C TRP A 72 21.53 -16.88 -10.23
N SER A 73 21.67 -18.20 -10.15
CA SER A 73 20.59 -19.18 -10.21
C SER A 73 20.65 -20.12 -9.01
N GLN A 74 19.49 -20.67 -8.61
CA GLN A 74 19.37 -21.66 -7.54
C GLN A 74 19.14 -23.05 -8.13
N ASP A 75 19.69 -24.09 -7.49
CA ASP A 75 19.49 -25.48 -7.89
C ASP A 75 18.04 -25.92 -7.58
N SER A 76 17.42 -26.63 -8.52
CA SER A 76 16.05 -27.16 -8.35
C SER A 76 15.94 -28.22 -7.24
N THR A 77 17.07 -28.74 -6.77
CA THR A 77 17.16 -29.64 -5.62
C THR A 77 17.14 -28.93 -4.26
N ASN A 78 17.12 -27.59 -4.24
CA ASN A 78 17.05 -26.83 -3.00
C ASN A 78 15.76 -27.15 -2.21
N PRO A 79 15.81 -27.21 -0.87
CA PRO A 79 14.66 -27.60 -0.05
C PRO A 79 13.38 -26.76 -0.25
N VAL A 80 13.57 -25.48 -0.59
CA VAL A 80 12.57 -24.50 -1.04
C VAL A 80 13.28 -23.47 -1.92
N GLU A 81 12.51 -22.75 -2.75
CA GLU A 81 13.03 -21.52 -3.36
C GLU A 81 13.30 -20.50 -2.26
N VAL A 82 14.49 -19.91 -2.27
CA VAL A 82 14.90 -19.01 -1.20
C VAL A 82 14.62 -17.56 -1.52
N PHE A 83 14.23 -16.84 -0.46
CA PHE A 83 13.69 -15.49 -0.51
C PHE A 83 14.71 -14.50 -1.05
N LEU A 84 14.46 -13.93 -2.23
CA LEU A 84 15.11 -12.70 -2.68
C LEU A 84 14.47 -11.54 -1.90
N MET A 85 15.06 -11.16 -0.75
CA MET A 85 14.70 -9.93 -0.04
C MET A 85 15.26 -8.69 -0.76
N SER A 86 15.26 -8.68 -2.10
CA SER A 86 15.73 -7.54 -2.88
C SER A 86 14.54 -6.71 -3.30
N ASP A 87 14.55 -5.42 -2.94
CA ASP A 87 13.93 -4.44 -3.83
C ASP A 87 14.50 -4.63 -5.22
N TYR A 88 13.67 -4.45 -6.24
CA TYR A 88 14.07 -4.49 -7.65
C TYR A 88 15.30 -3.61 -7.97
N TYR A 89 15.64 -2.68 -7.06
CA TYR A 89 16.73 -1.72 -7.17
C TYR A 89 17.98 -2.04 -6.31
N MET A 90 18.03 -3.17 -5.60
CA MET A 90 19.23 -3.53 -4.83
C MET A 90 20.25 -4.26 -5.71
N SER A 91 21.51 -3.79 -5.68
CA SER A 91 22.63 -4.50 -6.29
C SER A 91 22.93 -5.84 -5.61
N SER A 92 22.74 -5.91 -4.28
CA SER A 92 22.93 -7.12 -3.48
C SER A 92 21.63 -7.92 -3.32
N ARG A 93 21.69 -9.25 -3.39
CA ARG A 93 20.53 -10.13 -3.18
C ARG A 93 20.63 -10.84 -1.82
N PRO A 94 20.02 -10.31 -0.75
CA PRO A 94 19.92 -11.03 0.51
C PRO A 94 19.02 -12.26 0.35
N ILE A 95 19.51 -13.40 0.83
CA ILE A 95 18.83 -14.70 0.82
C ILE A 95 18.54 -15.11 2.25
N GLY A 96 17.26 -15.22 2.59
CA GLY A 96 16.80 -15.75 3.87
C GLY A 96 16.54 -17.25 3.82
N PHE A 97 16.93 -17.97 4.86
CA PHE A 97 16.70 -19.41 4.96
C PHE A 97 15.59 -19.73 5.97
N VAL A 98 14.51 -20.36 5.49
CA VAL A 98 13.31 -20.66 6.29
C VAL A 98 13.12 -22.17 6.53
N LYS A 99 13.97 -23.00 5.95
CA LYS A 99 13.94 -24.46 6.07
C LYS A 99 15.36 -25.01 6.07
N GLU A 100 15.61 -26.01 6.90
CA GLU A 100 16.91 -26.71 6.97
C GLU A 100 17.22 -27.50 5.70
N GLY A 101 18.50 -27.78 5.48
CA GLY A 101 18.98 -28.56 4.36
C GLY A 101 20.17 -27.92 3.66
N ILE A 102 20.53 -28.48 2.50
CA ILE A 102 21.66 -28.02 1.71
C ILE A 102 21.11 -27.23 0.53
N TYR A 103 21.49 -25.95 0.45
CA TYR A 103 21.14 -25.07 -0.65
C TYR A 103 22.33 -24.89 -1.56
N ARG A 104 22.10 -24.97 -2.86
CA ARG A 104 23.11 -24.82 -3.91
C ARG A 104 22.72 -23.68 -4.83
N PHE A 105 23.72 -22.90 -5.16
CA PHE A 105 23.62 -21.75 -6.06
C PHE A 105 24.70 -21.84 -7.12
N THR A 106 24.36 -21.35 -8.30
CA THR A 106 25.27 -21.25 -9.43
C THR A 106 25.39 -19.79 -9.81
N LEU A 107 26.61 -19.28 -9.86
CA LEU A 107 26.95 -17.97 -10.39
C LEU A 107 27.56 -18.16 -11.77
N VAL A 108 26.97 -17.56 -12.80
CA VAL A 108 27.55 -17.46 -14.13
C VAL A 108 28.09 -16.04 -14.29
N VAL A 109 29.31 -15.90 -14.81
CA VAL A 109 29.99 -14.61 -15.00
C VAL A 109 30.66 -14.59 -16.36
N SER A 110 30.62 -13.47 -17.06
CA SER A 110 31.33 -13.30 -18.33
C SER A 110 32.13 -12.00 -18.35
N THR A 111 33.28 -12.02 -19.04
CA THR A 111 34.12 -10.84 -19.29
C THR A 111 34.13 -10.52 -20.78
N GLN A 112 34.87 -9.49 -21.21
CA GLN A 112 34.98 -9.16 -22.63
C GLN A 112 35.66 -10.26 -23.45
N THR A 113 36.64 -10.95 -22.86
CA THR A 113 37.46 -11.94 -23.59
C THR A 113 37.19 -13.39 -23.21
N LYS A 114 36.50 -13.66 -22.09
CA LYS A 114 36.16 -15.01 -21.64
C LYS A 114 34.67 -15.30 -21.75
N ASN A 115 34.38 -16.47 -22.32
CA ASN A 115 33.08 -17.10 -22.26
C ASN A 115 32.67 -17.36 -20.80
N ASP A 116 31.36 -17.58 -20.62
CA ASP A 116 30.70 -17.85 -19.36
C ASP A 116 31.48 -18.80 -18.44
N THR A 117 31.95 -18.25 -17.32
CA THR A 117 32.60 -18.98 -16.23
C THR A 117 31.59 -19.23 -15.13
N THR A 118 31.58 -20.44 -14.58
CA THR A 118 30.58 -20.87 -13.61
C THR A 118 31.20 -21.16 -12.24
N GLY A 119 30.74 -20.45 -11.21
CA GLY A 119 30.99 -20.74 -9.80
C GLY A 119 29.82 -21.52 -9.19
N ARG A 120 30.12 -22.44 -8.27
CA ARG A 120 29.12 -23.15 -7.47
C ARG A 120 29.31 -22.83 -6.00
N TRP A 121 28.19 -22.58 -5.32
CA TRP A 121 28.16 -22.22 -3.93
C TRP A 121 27.19 -23.13 -3.15
N GLN A 122 27.60 -23.57 -1.97
CA GLN A 122 26.78 -24.42 -1.10
C GLN A 122 26.61 -23.77 0.28
N VAL A 123 25.36 -23.76 0.76
CA VAL A 123 25.02 -23.33 2.12
C VAL A 123 24.35 -24.48 2.84
N THR A 124 24.94 -24.91 3.95
CA THR A 124 24.34 -25.86 4.88
C THR A 124 23.51 -25.10 5.90
N VAL A 125 22.20 -25.26 5.85
CA VAL A 125 21.25 -24.64 6.79
C VAL A 125 20.89 -25.66 7.85
N LEU A 126 21.37 -25.43 9.06
CA LEU A 126 21.06 -26.23 10.24
C LEU A 126 19.64 -25.91 10.77
N PRO A 127 19.07 -26.82 11.57
CA PRO A 127 17.81 -26.55 12.28
C PRO A 127 17.87 -25.24 13.06
N ARG A 128 16.69 -24.63 13.22
CA ARG A 128 16.51 -23.40 13.97
C ARG A 128 16.94 -23.60 15.43
N GLU A 129 17.70 -22.66 15.96
CA GLU A 129 17.87 -22.55 17.42
C GLU A 129 16.63 -21.88 18.05
N GLU A 130 16.52 -21.93 19.37
CA GLU A 130 15.46 -21.22 20.09
C GLU A 130 15.51 -19.72 19.71
N SER A 131 14.40 -19.22 19.17
CA SER A 131 14.28 -17.85 18.66
C SER A 131 13.05 -17.20 19.27
N VAL A 132 13.17 -15.90 19.56
CA VAL A 132 12.04 -15.09 20.04
C VAL A 132 11.00 -14.87 18.96
N PHE A 133 11.36 -15.02 17.68
CA PHE A 133 10.42 -14.86 16.58
C PHE A 133 9.77 -16.21 16.26
N GLU A 134 8.45 -16.28 16.17
CA GLU A 134 7.79 -17.52 15.76
C GLU A 134 8.00 -17.78 14.25
N ASP A 135 7.84 -16.76 13.41
CA ASP A 135 8.01 -16.87 11.97
C ASP A 135 9.49 -16.64 11.58
N PRO A 136 10.19 -17.62 10.98
CA PRO A 136 11.59 -17.44 10.56
C PRO A 136 11.75 -16.36 9.50
N LYS A 137 10.71 -16.03 8.72
CA LYS A 137 10.77 -14.96 7.71
C LYS A 137 10.79 -13.58 8.35
N LEU A 138 10.04 -13.41 9.44
CA LEU A 138 10.10 -12.20 10.23
C LEU A 138 11.50 -12.04 10.83
N GLU A 139 12.07 -13.11 11.38
CA GLU A 139 13.43 -13.08 11.92
C GLU A 139 14.47 -12.71 10.86
N VAL A 140 14.43 -13.35 9.68
CA VAL A 140 15.31 -13.00 8.55
C VAL A 140 15.20 -11.51 8.25
N LYS A 141 13.97 -10.96 8.21
CA LYS A 141 13.76 -9.56 7.89
C LYS A 141 14.33 -8.64 8.98
N VAL A 142 14.10 -8.95 10.25
CA VAL A 142 14.65 -8.21 11.39
C VAL A 142 16.18 -8.21 11.34
N ARG A 143 16.79 -9.39 11.18
CA ARG A 143 18.23 -9.56 11.04
C ARG A 143 18.79 -8.74 9.89
N TYR A 144 18.11 -8.77 8.74
CA TYR A 144 18.53 -8.03 7.56
C TYR A 144 18.47 -6.52 7.76
N THR A 145 17.44 -6.03 8.46
CA THR A 145 17.35 -4.60 8.82
C THR A 145 18.47 -4.20 9.77
N LEU A 146 18.72 -5.02 10.79
CA LEU A 146 19.77 -4.79 11.80
C LEU A 146 21.19 -5.04 11.29
N LYS A 147 21.35 -5.65 10.11
CA LYS A 147 22.63 -6.10 9.55
C LYS A 147 23.34 -7.15 10.42
N ILE A 148 22.57 -8.05 11.03
CA ILE A 148 23.06 -9.13 11.90
C ILE A 148 22.73 -10.50 11.29
N ALA A 149 23.62 -10.99 10.41
CA ALA A 149 23.38 -12.19 9.62
C ALA A 149 23.23 -13.48 10.44
N THR A 150 24.22 -13.78 11.30
CA THR A 150 24.32 -15.08 12.00
C THR A 150 24.56 -14.95 13.49
N LYS A 151 24.99 -13.78 14.00
CA LYS A 151 25.20 -13.55 15.43
C LYS A 151 23.87 -13.63 16.18
N THR A 152 23.92 -14.00 17.46
CA THR A 152 22.76 -13.99 18.35
C THR A 152 22.20 -12.57 18.44
N LEU A 153 20.88 -12.43 18.30
CA LEU A 153 20.18 -11.16 18.51
C LEU A 153 20.05 -10.89 20.01
N THR A 154 20.32 -9.66 20.41
CA THR A 154 20.27 -9.18 21.79
C THR A 154 19.13 -8.19 22.00
N GLN A 155 18.79 -7.91 23.26
CA GLN A 155 17.80 -6.87 23.58
C GLN A 155 18.20 -5.50 23.03
N THR A 156 19.49 -5.17 23.05
CA THR A 156 20.01 -3.91 22.48
C THR A 156 19.72 -3.84 20.98
N ASP A 157 19.85 -4.96 20.28
CA ASP A 157 19.56 -5.02 18.84
C ASP A 157 18.08 -4.74 18.58
N PHE A 158 17.16 -5.37 19.33
CA PHE A 158 15.72 -5.12 19.20
C PHE A 158 15.34 -3.67 19.50
N LEU A 159 15.94 -3.07 20.52
CA LEU A 159 15.70 -1.67 20.88
C LEU A 159 16.30 -0.67 19.90
N SER A 160 17.22 -1.08 19.03
CA SER A 160 17.75 -0.22 17.97
C SER A 160 16.87 -0.18 16.72
N LEU A 161 15.88 -1.08 16.62
CA LEU A 161 14.96 -1.13 15.50
C LEU A 161 13.83 -0.09 15.66
N ASP A 162 13.85 0.95 14.84
CA ASP A 162 12.78 1.96 14.75
C ASP A 162 11.84 1.74 13.54
N THR A 163 12.30 1.00 12.54
CA THR A 163 11.62 0.81 11.26
C THR A 163 11.74 -0.62 10.79
N LEU A 164 10.62 -1.23 10.42
CA LEU A 164 10.60 -2.55 9.79
C LEU A 164 9.56 -2.56 8.68
N MET A 165 10.01 -2.56 7.42
CA MET A 165 9.13 -2.58 6.26
C MET A 165 9.45 -3.78 5.37
N MET A 166 8.45 -4.60 5.09
CA MET A 166 8.52 -5.67 4.10
C MET A 166 8.13 -5.15 2.72
N ASN A 167 8.94 -5.48 1.73
CA ASN A 167 8.59 -5.25 0.34
C ASN A 167 7.73 -6.42 -0.12
N CYS A 168 6.63 -6.14 -0.81
CA CYS A 168 5.64 -7.13 -1.22
C CYS A 168 6.30 -8.32 -1.94
N ILE A 169 6.30 -9.48 -1.30
CA ILE A 169 6.71 -10.75 -1.91
C ILE A 169 5.54 -11.73 -1.75
N ILE A 170 5.03 -12.22 -2.88
CA ILE A 170 3.83 -13.08 -2.93
C ILE A 170 4.18 -14.53 -2.54
N THR A 171 5.42 -14.94 -2.79
CA THR A 171 5.98 -16.21 -2.31
C THR A 171 6.28 -16.10 -0.82
N ASP A 172 6.05 -17.15 -0.04
CA ASP A 172 6.28 -17.27 1.41
C ASP A 172 5.99 -16.04 2.30
N ARG A 173 4.73 -15.61 2.33
CA ARG A 173 4.24 -14.54 3.22
C ARG A 173 4.45 -14.84 4.71
N ILE A 174 4.71 -13.80 5.52
CA ILE A 174 4.73 -13.86 6.99
C ILE A 174 3.34 -14.18 7.52
N THR A 175 3.26 -15.07 8.51
CA THR A 175 1.99 -15.47 9.16
C THR A 175 1.88 -15.08 10.62
N SER A 176 3.00 -14.93 11.32
CA SER A 176 3.03 -14.56 12.75
C SER A 176 3.93 -13.35 12.99
N LEU A 177 3.45 -12.43 13.83
CA LEU A 177 4.21 -11.29 14.32
C LEU A 177 4.89 -11.57 15.67
N SER A 178 4.69 -12.75 16.25
CA SER A 178 5.27 -13.12 17.55
C SER A 178 6.80 -12.93 17.55
N GLY A 179 7.29 -12.26 18.58
CA GLY A 179 8.67 -11.78 18.73
C GLY A 179 8.83 -10.27 18.47
N ILE A 180 7.93 -9.64 17.71
CA ILE A 180 8.00 -8.19 17.41
C ILE A 180 7.79 -7.32 18.65
N GLU A 181 7.12 -7.83 19.69
CA GLU A 181 6.90 -7.15 20.97
C GLU A 181 8.21 -6.77 21.68
N ASN A 182 9.34 -7.41 21.32
CA ASN A 182 10.66 -7.07 21.83
C ASN A 182 11.23 -5.77 21.21
N CYS A 183 10.71 -5.35 20.06
CA CYS A 183 11.16 -4.18 19.30
C CYS A 183 10.38 -2.92 19.71
N SER A 184 10.41 -2.59 21.01
CA SER A 184 9.54 -1.56 21.62
C SER A 184 9.81 -0.11 21.19
N ASN A 185 10.85 0.12 20.38
CA ASN A 185 11.18 1.43 19.81
C ASN A 185 10.70 1.61 18.36
N LEU A 186 9.97 0.63 17.82
CA LEU A 186 9.36 0.74 16.49
C LEU A 186 8.44 1.96 16.40
N LEU A 187 8.72 2.78 15.39
CA LEU A 187 7.95 3.93 14.95
C LEU A 187 7.19 3.62 13.66
N PHE A 188 7.74 2.74 12.81
CA PHE A 188 7.13 2.31 11.57
C PHE A 188 7.20 0.79 11.39
N LEU A 189 6.03 0.17 11.24
CA LEU A 189 5.88 -1.22 10.81
C LEU A 189 5.07 -1.27 9.51
N GLY A 190 5.68 -1.77 8.44
CA GLY A 190 5.01 -2.03 7.16
C GLY A 190 5.07 -3.49 6.79
N MET A 191 3.93 -4.18 6.78
CA MET A 191 3.80 -5.59 6.41
C MET A 191 2.63 -5.78 5.42
N PRO A 192 2.64 -5.08 4.26
CA PRO A 192 1.61 -5.25 3.26
C PRO A 192 1.69 -6.65 2.63
N LEU A 193 0.55 -7.15 2.15
CA LEU A 193 0.49 -8.36 1.32
C LEU A 193 1.00 -9.65 2.01
N GLN A 194 0.91 -9.72 3.34
CA GLN A 194 1.29 -10.91 4.12
C GLN A 194 0.07 -11.82 4.38
N ARG A 195 0.16 -12.69 5.41
CA ARG A 195 -0.93 -13.56 5.89
C ARG A 195 -1.09 -13.44 7.42
N ILE A 196 -0.82 -12.25 7.94
CA ILE A 196 -0.93 -11.93 9.37
C ILE A 196 -2.41 -11.92 9.75
N LYS A 197 -2.70 -12.43 10.94
CA LYS A 197 -4.07 -12.45 11.51
C LYS A 197 -4.08 -11.90 12.93
N ASP A 198 -3.14 -12.35 13.74
CA ASP A 198 -3.02 -11.98 15.13
C ASP A 198 -2.14 -10.73 15.28
N LEU A 199 -2.72 -9.67 15.85
CA LEU A 199 -2.04 -8.41 16.15
C LEU A 199 -1.65 -8.29 17.62
N THR A 200 -1.91 -9.29 18.45
CA THR A 200 -1.56 -9.30 19.89
C THR A 200 -0.10 -8.92 20.16
N PRO A 201 0.90 -9.37 19.36
CA PRO A 201 2.29 -8.94 19.52
C PRO A 201 2.53 -7.42 19.44
N LEU A 202 1.60 -6.66 18.85
CA LEU A 202 1.71 -5.21 18.71
C LEU A 202 1.21 -4.42 19.93
N THR A 203 0.54 -5.07 20.90
CA THR A 203 -0.22 -4.42 21.99
C THR A 203 0.57 -3.34 22.75
N ASN A 204 1.87 -3.56 22.97
CA ASN A 204 2.72 -2.67 23.77
C ASN A 204 3.64 -1.77 22.93
N LEU A 205 3.49 -1.74 21.60
CA LEU A 205 4.30 -0.90 20.72
C LEU A 205 3.73 0.52 20.62
N THR A 206 3.66 1.22 21.75
CA THR A 206 2.92 2.49 21.90
C THR A 206 3.60 3.70 21.25
N LYS A 207 4.83 3.55 20.73
CA LYS A 207 5.57 4.61 20.03
C LYS A 207 5.28 4.67 18.53
N MET A 208 4.45 3.77 18.02
CA MET A 208 4.14 3.67 16.60
C MET A 208 3.58 4.99 16.05
N ILE A 209 4.17 5.46 14.96
CA ILE A 209 3.74 6.64 14.20
C ILE A 209 3.02 6.21 12.91
N ARG A 210 3.49 5.12 12.29
CA ARG A 210 2.93 4.57 11.06
C ARG A 210 2.78 3.05 11.13
N LEU A 211 1.61 2.55 10.76
CA LEU A 211 1.33 1.12 10.70
C LEU A 211 0.63 0.77 9.39
N ASP A 212 1.30 -0.02 8.55
CA ASP A 212 0.76 -0.51 7.29
C ASP A 212 0.62 -2.03 7.35
N LEU A 213 -0.62 -2.52 7.42
CA LEU A 213 -0.98 -3.95 7.46
C LEU A 213 -1.98 -4.30 6.35
N ASP A 214 -1.95 -3.56 5.25
CA ASP A 214 -2.85 -3.75 4.14
C ASP A 214 -2.68 -5.11 3.46
N GLN A 215 -3.79 -5.61 2.91
CA GLN A 215 -3.86 -6.82 2.12
C GLN A 215 -3.28 -8.04 2.84
N ASN A 216 -3.58 -8.19 4.13
CA ASN A 216 -3.30 -9.41 4.90
C ASN A 216 -4.43 -10.45 4.79
N TRP A 217 -5.63 -10.05 4.37
CA TRP A 217 -6.79 -10.93 4.12
C TRP A 217 -7.06 -11.90 5.28
N GLY A 218 -6.93 -11.41 6.51
CA GLY A 218 -7.00 -12.28 7.69
C GLY A 218 -7.09 -11.56 9.03
N ILE A 219 -6.78 -10.26 9.07
CA ILE A 219 -6.95 -9.44 10.28
C ILE A 219 -8.44 -9.18 10.47
N THR A 220 -8.95 -9.51 11.66
CA THR A 220 -10.34 -9.28 12.07
C THR A 220 -10.45 -8.44 13.33
N ASP A 221 -9.47 -8.57 14.23
CA ASP A 221 -9.41 -7.87 15.52
C ASP A 221 -8.28 -6.83 15.52
N VAL A 222 -8.64 -5.58 15.77
CA VAL A 222 -7.73 -4.44 15.86
C VAL A 222 -7.63 -3.87 17.28
N THR A 223 -8.20 -4.55 18.28
CA THR A 223 -8.09 -4.20 19.70
C THR A 223 -6.64 -4.00 20.17
N PRO A 224 -5.64 -4.80 19.71
CA PRO A 224 -4.24 -4.57 20.06
C PRO A 224 -3.68 -3.19 19.68
N LEU A 225 -4.34 -2.46 18.77
CA LEU A 225 -3.89 -1.13 18.33
C LEU A 225 -4.32 0.01 19.27
N THR A 226 -5.20 -0.26 20.24
CA THR A 226 -5.83 0.75 21.12
C THR A 226 -4.83 1.64 21.87
N GLY A 227 -3.64 1.12 22.18
CA GLY A 227 -2.58 1.83 22.91
C GLY A 227 -1.67 2.73 22.06
N MET A 228 -1.81 2.73 20.73
CA MET A 228 -0.92 3.46 19.81
C MET A 228 -1.31 4.94 19.66
N MET A 229 -1.40 5.68 20.76
CA MET A 229 -1.93 7.06 20.78
C MET A 229 -1.11 8.08 19.98
N GLU A 230 0.12 7.73 19.58
CA GLU A 230 1.00 8.56 18.73
C GLU A 230 0.82 8.29 17.22
N LEU A 231 -0.05 7.34 16.85
CA LEU A 231 -0.24 6.92 15.46
C LEU A 231 -0.85 8.04 14.62
N GLN A 232 -0.21 8.33 13.49
CA GLN A 232 -0.61 9.36 12.53
C GLN A 232 -1.07 8.75 11.20
N HIS A 233 -0.52 7.59 10.84
CA HIS A 233 -0.84 6.88 9.60
C HIS A 233 -1.21 5.42 9.90
N LEU A 234 -2.44 5.05 9.54
CA LEU A 234 -2.94 3.68 9.71
C LEU A 234 -3.55 3.16 8.41
N ASN A 235 -2.94 2.11 7.85
CA ASN A 235 -3.46 1.42 6.67
C ASN A 235 -3.81 -0.05 7.00
N LEU A 236 -5.09 -0.36 6.93
CA LEU A 236 -5.71 -1.66 7.21
C LEU A 236 -6.55 -2.17 6.02
N ASP A 237 -6.34 -1.62 4.82
CA ASP A 237 -7.02 -2.01 3.57
C ASP A 237 -6.96 -3.52 3.34
N GLY A 238 -8.01 -4.12 2.76
CA GLY A 238 -7.95 -5.51 2.30
C GLY A 238 -7.81 -6.54 3.43
N ASN A 239 -8.65 -6.42 4.45
CA ASN A 239 -8.73 -7.31 5.60
C ASN A 239 -10.20 -7.73 5.84
N TYR A 240 -10.50 -8.31 7.00
CA TYR A 240 -11.85 -8.76 7.37
C TYR A 240 -12.34 -8.08 8.66
N ILE A 241 -11.98 -6.81 8.86
CA ILE A 241 -12.34 -6.03 10.04
C ILE A 241 -13.81 -5.63 9.95
N THR A 242 -14.54 -5.81 11.06
CA THR A 242 -15.95 -5.39 11.17
C THR A 242 -16.15 -4.30 12.21
N ASP A 243 -15.33 -4.29 13.26
CA ASP A 243 -15.42 -3.35 14.37
C ASP A 243 -14.11 -2.57 14.52
N ILE A 244 -14.23 -1.25 14.53
CA ILE A 244 -13.13 -0.29 14.71
C ILE A 244 -13.35 0.61 15.93
N SER A 245 -14.34 0.32 16.78
CA SER A 245 -14.72 1.14 17.94
C SER A 245 -13.59 1.30 18.97
N CYS A 246 -12.72 0.29 19.08
CA CYS A 246 -11.54 0.33 19.96
C CYS A 246 -10.50 1.39 19.56
N LEU A 247 -10.58 1.93 18.34
CA LEU A 247 -9.61 2.92 17.82
C LEU A 247 -9.93 4.37 18.24
N SER A 248 -10.88 4.58 19.15
CA SER A 248 -11.32 5.91 19.60
C SER A 248 -10.23 6.80 20.19
N ASN A 249 -9.15 6.21 20.72
CA ASN A 249 -8.02 6.95 21.29
C ASN A 249 -6.97 7.39 20.25
N LEU A 250 -7.10 6.98 18.98
CA LEU A 250 -6.15 7.32 17.91
C LEU A 250 -6.40 8.74 17.34
N THR A 251 -6.42 9.71 18.24
CA THR A 251 -6.84 11.11 17.97
C THR A 251 -5.89 11.88 17.07
N LYS A 252 -4.66 11.39 16.87
CA LYS A 252 -3.60 12.01 16.05
C LYS A 252 -3.56 11.53 14.61
N LEU A 253 -4.49 10.67 14.19
CA LEU A 253 -4.53 10.17 12.81
C LEU A 253 -4.77 11.31 11.82
N THR A 254 -3.89 11.38 10.82
CA THR A 254 -4.02 12.25 9.64
C THR A 254 -4.38 11.43 8.38
N TYR A 255 -3.97 10.16 8.34
CA TYR A 255 -4.31 9.19 7.30
C TYR A 255 -4.93 7.93 7.91
N PHE A 256 -6.13 7.57 7.45
CA PHE A 256 -6.79 6.33 7.85
C PHE A 256 -7.43 5.61 6.67
N ASN A 257 -7.02 4.36 6.44
CA ASN A 257 -7.52 3.54 5.36
C ASN A 257 -8.01 2.17 5.87
N VAL A 258 -9.30 1.90 5.70
CA VAL A 258 -9.96 0.63 6.06
C VAL A 258 -10.75 0.05 4.90
N ARG A 259 -10.47 0.48 3.66
CA ARG A 259 -11.19 -0.02 2.47
C ARG A 259 -11.12 -1.54 2.36
N TYR A 260 -12.06 -2.13 1.63
CA TYR A 260 -12.12 -3.58 1.40
C TYR A 260 -12.12 -4.38 2.71
N ASN A 261 -12.96 -3.97 3.65
CA ASN A 261 -13.23 -4.68 4.91
C ASN A 261 -14.74 -4.99 5.01
N SER A 262 -15.28 -5.09 6.21
CA SER A 262 -16.72 -5.24 6.47
C SER A 262 -17.20 -4.32 7.61
N VAL A 263 -16.62 -3.12 7.69
CA VAL A 263 -16.98 -2.07 8.64
C VAL A 263 -18.29 -1.40 8.23
N SER A 264 -19.26 -1.31 9.13
CA SER A 264 -20.50 -0.57 8.89
C SER A 264 -20.67 0.68 9.76
N ASP A 265 -20.07 0.67 10.96
CA ASP A 265 -20.10 1.77 11.91
C ASP A 265 -18.75 2.51 11.89
N ILE A 266 -18.78 3.78 11.52
CA ILE A 266 -17.61 4.67 11.49
C ILE A 266 -17.71 5.80 12.52
N SER A 267 -18.60 5.69 13.51
CA SER A 267 -18.78 6.71 14.58
C SER A 267 -17.48 7.08 15.29
N VAL A 268 -16.56 6.13 15.42
CA VAL A 268 -15.23 6.32 16.01
C VAL A 268 -14.41 7.43 15.34
N VAL A 269 -14.62 7.65 14.03
CA VAL A 269 -13.86 8.61 13.22
C VAL A 269 -14.11 10.05 13.66
N ALA A 270 -15.25 10.34 14.32
CA ALA A 270 -15.52 11.66 14.89
C ALA A 270 -14.48 12.08 15.96
N ASN A 271 -13.73 11.13 16.54
CA ASN A 271 -12.66 11.40 17.50
C ASN A 271 -11.29 11.71 16.84
N MET A 272 -11.23 11.79 15.51
CA MET A 272 -9.98 11.97 14.75
C MET A 272 -10.01 13.31 13.98
N PRO A 273 -10.03 14.46 14.69
CA PRO A 273 -10.26 15.78 14.08
C PRO A 273 -9.13 16.22 13.14
N ASP A 274 -7.98 15.55 13.20
CA ASP A 274 -6.80 15.84 12.40
C ASP A 274 -6.75 15.06 11.08
N LEU A 275 -7.77 14.25 10.75
CA LEU A 275 -7.83 13.51 9.50
C LEU A 275 -7.81 14.43 8.27
N GLU A 276 -6.85 14.18 7.39
CA GLU A 276 -6.68 14.81 6.09
C GLU A 276 -7.11 13.85 4.97
N GLU A 277 -6.80 12.56 5.13
CA GLU A 277 -7.14 11.50 4.18
C GLU A 277 -7.91 10.36 4.85
N LEU A 278 -9.11 10.08 4.33
CA LEU A 278 -9.97 9.02 4.85
C LEU A 278 -10.48 8.10 3.74
N TRP A 279 -10.12 6.82 3.84
CA TRP A 279 -10.38 5.83 2.81
C TRP A 279 -11.22 4.68 3.38
N LEU A 280 -12.50 4.64 3.02
CA LEU A 280 -13.50 3.79 3.65
C LEU A 280 -14.15 2.80 2.67
N GLY A 281 -14.32 3.11 1.40
CA GLY A 281 -15.00 2.22 0.44
C GLY A 281 -14.06 1.28 -0.34
N PRO A 282 -14.39 -0.01 -0.56
CA PRO A 282 -15.70 -0.64 -0.31
C PRO A 282 -15.89 -1.17 1.13
N ASN A 283 -17.06 -0.88 1.69
CA ASN A 283 -17.55 -1.34 3.01
C ASN A 283 -19.08 -1.14 3.11
N PRO A 284 -19.82 -1.87 3.94
CA PRO A 284 -21.27 -1.73 4.11
C PRO A 284 -21.69 -0.49 4.93
N ILE A 285 -21.07 0.67 4.69
CA ILE A 285 -21.34 1.93 5.39
C ILE A 285 -22.54 2.62 4.74
N SER A 286 -23.49 3.07 5.56
CA SER A 286 -24.63 3.89 5.11
C SER A 286 -24.73 5.23 5.83
N ASP A 287 -24.29 5.31 7.08
CA ASP A 287 -24.28 6.52 7.89
C ASP A 287 -22.87 7.12 7.93
N ILE A 288 -22.75 8.36 7.45
CA ILE A 288 -21.51 9.14 7.46
C ILE A 288 -21.62 10.43 8.29
N SER A 289 -22.56 10.48 9.24
CA SER A 289 -22.75 11.61 10.16
C SER A 289 -21.49 11.93 10.99
N ALA A 290 -20.68 10.91 11.27
CA ALA A 290 -19.39 11.05 11.96
C ALA A 290 -18.37 11.97 11.26
N LEU A 291 -18.59 12.28 9.97
CA LEU A 291 -17.68 13.12 9.18
C LEU A 291 -17.95 14.63 9.34
N ALA A 292 -19.04 15.02 10.00
CA ALA A 292 -19.56 16.41 9.99
C ALA A 292 -18.57 17.49 10.45
N ASP A 293 -17.67 17.14 11.38
CA ASP A 293 -16.71 18.08 11.98
C ASP A 293 -15.26 17.88 11.50
N LEU A 294 -15.02 16.99 10.53
CA LEU A 294 -13.67 16.68 10.02
C LEU A 294 -13.21 17.71 8.97
N LYS A 295 -13.01 18.94 9.42
CA LYS A 295 -12.75 20.11 8.57
C LYS A 295 -11.41 20.07 7.84
N LYS A 296 -10.49 19.19 8.24
CA LYS A 296 -9.17 19.04 7.60
C LYS A 296 -9.16 18.06 6.43
N LEU A 297 -10.24 17.32 6.19
CA LEU A 297 -10.32 16.37 5.08
C LEU A 297 -10.07 17.06 3.75
N THR A 298 -9.09 16.56 3.02
CA THR A 298 -8.78 16.92 1.63
C THR A 298 -9.12 15.77 0.68
N THR A 299 -8.99 14.52 1.14
CA THR A 299 -9.27 13.31 0.37
C THR A 299 -10.25 12.39 1.08
N LEU A 300 -11.36 12.06 0.41
CA LEU A 300 -12.39 11.17 0.93
C LEU A 300 -12.77 10.09 -0.08
N TRP A 301 -12.61 8.82 0.30
CA TRP A 301 -12.93 7.67 -0.54
C TRP A 301 -14.05 6.81 0.05
N LEU A 302 -15.23 6.87 -0.56
CA LEU A 302 -16.47 6.22 -0.15
C LEU A 302 -17.08 5.38 -1.29
N THR A 303 -16.29 4.96 -2.28
CA THR A 303 -16.76 4.16 -3.42
C THR A 303 -17.29 2.80 -2.98
N ASN A 304 -18.41 2.37 -3.57
CA ASN A 304 -19.02 1.06 -3.32
C ASN A 304 -19.36 0.84 -1.85
N CYS A 305 -20.17 1.76 -1.34
CA CYS A 305 -20.81 1.70 -0.02
C CYS A 305 -22.34 1.66 -0.21
N ASN A 306 -23.09 1.88 0.87
CA ASN A 306 -24.55 1.95 0.87
C ASN A 306 -25.05 3.37 1.18
N ILE A 307 -24.30 4.40 0.75
CA ILE A 307 -24.54 5.78 1.15
C ILE A 307 -25.62 6.40 0.26
N SER A 308 -26.58 7.07 0.87
CA SER A 308 -27.62 7.86 0.17
C SER A 308 -27.63 9.33 0.60
N ASP A 309 -27.23 9.62 1.84
CA ASP A 309 -27.20 10.96 2.42
C ASP A 309 -25.75 11.38 2.64
N ILE A 310 -25.39 12.54 2.06
CA ILE A 310 -24.07 13.16 2.21
C ILE A 310 -24.13 14.54 2.87
N SER A 311 -25.25 14.89 3.50
CA SER A 311 -25.47 16.18 4.17
C SER A 311 -24.41 16.51 5.23
N SER A 312 -23.82 15.50 5.86
CA SER A 312 -22.71 15.69 6.81
C SER A 312 -21.47 16.33 6.18
N LEU A 313 -21.30 16.27 4.86
CA LEU A 313 -20.14 16.86 4.18
C LEU A 313 -20.27 18.38 3.94
N GLN A 314 -21.39 19.02 4.30
CA GLN A 314 -21.65 20.43 4.00
C GLN A 314 -20.56 21.40 4.48
N ASN A 315 -19.84 21.05 5.55
CA ASN A 315 -18.78 21.88 6.12
C ASN A 315 -17.36 21.46 5.71
N SER A 316 -17.21 20.43 4.86
CA SER A 316 -15.91 19.88 4.43
C SER A 316 -15.29 20.72 3.31
N THR A 317 -15.15 22.03 3.52
CA THR A 317 -14.74 23.01 2.50
C THR A 317 -13.28 22.87 2.04
N ASN A 318 -12.49 22.02 2.70
CA ASN A 318 -11.12 21.71 2.30
C ASN A 318 -11.01 20.49 1.37
N LEU A 319 -12.11 19.82 1.05
CA LEU A 319 -12.08 18.67 0.14
C LEU A 319 -11.58 19.06 -1.25
N GLU A 320 -10.58 18.32 -1.71
CA GLU A 320 -9.97 18.41 -3.04
C GLU A 320 -10.35 17.19 -3.89
N LEU A 321 -10.51 16.03 -3.25
CA LEU A 321 -10.89 14.78 -3.91
C LEU A 321 -12.00 14.06 -3.14
N ILE A 322 -13.10 13.77 -3.84
CA ILE A 322 -14.17 12.92 -3.34
C ILE A 322 -14.47 11.76 -4.29
N LYS A 323 -14.54 10.54 -3.76
CA LYS A 323 -15.04 9.37 -4.48
C LYS A 323 -16.28 8.81 -3.83
N LEU A 324 -17.40 8.94 -4.50
CA LEU A 324 -18.72 8.42 -4.10
C LEU A 324 -19.29 7.45 -5.15
N ALA A 325 -18.49 7.00 -6.11
CA ALA A 325 -18.97 6.11 -7.15
C ALA A 325 -19.61 4.82 -6.58
N VAL A 326 -20.61 4.26 -7.26
CA VAL A 326 -21.32 3.04 -6.83
C VAL A 326 -21.96 3.21 -5.45
N ASN A 327 -22.88 4.17 -5.32
CA ASN A 327 -23.66 4.41 -4.11
C ASN A 327 -25.14 4.63 -4.48
N GLN A 328 -25.92 5.23 -3.58
CA GLN A 328 -27.35 5.51 -3.75
C GLN A 328 -27.64 7.00 -3.58
N VAL A 329 -26.66 7.87 -3.81
CA VAL A 329 -26.77 9.32 -3.63
C VAL A 329 -27.69 9.92 -4.68
N THR A 330 -28.62 10.76 -4.23
CA THR A 330 -29.55 11.53 -5.08
C THR A 330 -29.32 13.03 -4.98
N ASP A 331 -29.02 13.50 -3.77
CA ASP A 331 -28.83 14.92 -3.45
C ASP A 331 -27.34 15.19 -3.18
N ILE A 332 -26.78 16.10 -3.96
CA ILE A 332 -25.38 16.54 -3.82
C ILE A 332 -25.27 18.00 -3.38
N SER A 333 -26.34 18.60 -2.85
CA SER A 333 -26.35 19.98 -2.31
C SER A 333 -25.28 20.22 -1.26
N ALA A 334 -24.86 19.17 -0.53
CA ALA A 334 -23.74 19.23 0.42
C ALA A 334 -22.40 19.62 -0.24
N LEU A 335 -22.23 19.39 -1.54
CA LEU A 335 -21.01 19.77 -2.29
C LEU A 335 -21.01 21.25 -2.68
N ALA A 336 -22.13 21.97 -2.50
CA ALA A 336 -22.21 23.37 -2.88
C ALA A 336 -21.18 24.22 -2.12
N GLY A 337 -20.41 25.01 -2.86
CA GLY A 337 -19.39 25.90 -2.28
C GLY A 337 -18.07 25.21 -1.93
N MET A 338 -17.86 23.94 -2.28
CA MET A 338 -16.55 23.27 -2.20
C MET A 338 -15.61 23.79 -3.30
N THR A 339 -15.17 25.03 -3.15
CA THR A 339 -14.36 25.75 -4.16
C THR A 339 -12.99 25.14 -4.38
N LYS A 340 -12.47 24.31 -3.47
CA LYS A 340 -11.21 23.56 -3.61
C LYS A 340 -11.37 22.19 -4.26
N LEU A 341 -12.60 21.74 -4.52
CA LEU A 341 -12.86 20.40 -5.06
C LEU A 341 -12.34 20.31 -6.48
N GLU A 342 -11.29 19.50 -6.68
CA GLU A 342 -10.65 19.27 -7.97
C GLU A 342 -11.18 18.04 -8.68
N ARG A 343 -11.47 16.98 -7.90
CA ARG A 343 -11.81 15.66 -8.46
C ARG A 343 -13.04 15.08 -7.77
N ALA A 344 -14.11 14.93 -8.53
CA ALA A 344 -15.36 14.34 -8.07
C ALA A 344 -15.72 13.10 -8.90
N TYR A 345 -15.69 11.93 -8.25
CA TYR A 345 -16.08 10.64 -8.84
C TYR A 345 -17.45 10.25 -8.28
N LEU A 346 -18.50 10.50 -9.04
CA LEU A 346 -19.91 10.37 -8.66
C LEU A 346 -20.64 9.32 -9.51
N GLU A 347 -19.92 8.50 -10.29
CA GLU A 347 -20.53 7.55 -11.23
C GLU A 347 -21.38 6.48 -10.53
N GLN A 348 -22.38 5.92 -11.21
CA GLN A 348 -23.23 4.85 -10.67
C GLN A 348 -23.91 5.26 -9.35
N ASN A 349 -24.62 6.38 -9.40
CA ASN A 349 -25.49 6.88 -8.34
C ASN A 349 -26.90 7.11 -8.91
N ARG A 350 -27.72 7.96 -8.26
CA ARG A 350 -29.07 8.32 -8.69
C ARG A 350 -29.24 9.84 -8.76
N ILE A 351 -28.16 10.57 -9.05
CA ILE A 351 -28.10 12.03 -9.05
C ILE A 351 -28.87 12.57 -10.25
N GLU A 352 -29.73 13.57 -10.02
CA GLU A 352 -30.50 14.26 -11.05
C GLU A 352 -30.11 15.74 -11.12
N ASP A 353 -30.12 16.43 -9.97
CA ASP A 353 -29.74 17.84 -9.85
C ASP A 353 -28.25 17.97 -9.55
N ILE A 354 -27.55 18.69 -10.43
CA ILE A 354 -26.12 19.00 -10.31
C ILE A 354 -25.83 20.49 -10.09
N SER A 355 -26.82 21.28 -9.68
CA SER A 355 -26.69 22.71 -9.36
C SER A 355 -25.59 23.01 -8.35
N ALA A 356 -25.36 22.11 -7.39
CA ALA A 356 -24.28 22.21 -6.41
C ALA A 356 -22.88 22.33 -7.04
N LEU A 357 -22.69 21.82 -8.27
CA LEU A 357 -21.40 21.84 -8.96
C LEU A 357 -21.11 23.17 -9.67
N GLU A 358 -22.08 24.09 -9.78
CA GLU A 358 -21.90 25.39 -10.47
C GLU A 358 -20.74 26.21 -9.87
N PHE A 359 -20.57 26.18 -8.55
CA PHE A 359 -19.54 26.96 -7.84
C PHE A 359 -18.32 26.13 -7.41
N CYS A 360 -18.22 24.88 -7.82
CA CYS A 360 -17.04 24.05 -7.62
C CYS A 360 -15.98 24.39 -8.68
N VAL A 361 -15.43 25.61 -8.60
CA VAL A 361 -14.62 26.23 -9.66
C VAL A 361 -13.21 25.65 -9.82
N SER A 362 -12.76 24.77 -8.92
CA SER A 362 -11.48 24.06 -9.06
C SER A 362 -11.59 22.70 -9.76
N LEU A 363 -12.80 22.27 -10.15
CA LEU A 363 -13.01 20.96 -10.75
C LEU A 363 -12.20 20.81 -12.05
N ASN A 364 -11.38 19.77 -12.12
CA ASN A 364 -10.66 19.34 -13.33
C ASN A 364 -11.01 17.93 -13.77
N ILE A 365 -11.51 17.07 -12.87
CA ILE A 365 -12.03 15.75 -13.19
C ILE A 365 -13.39 15.58 -12.53
N LEU A 366 -14.44 15.54 -13.34
CA LEU A 366 -15.81 15.26 -12.93
C LEU A 366 -16.31 14.01 -13.64
N ARG A 367 -16.73 13.01 -12.87
CA ARG A 367 -17.34 11.81 -13.44
C ARG A 367 -18.72 11.60 -12.86
N LEU A 368 -19.71 11.62 -13.75
CA LEU A 368 -21.15 11.55 -13.48
C LEU A 368 -21.81 10.42 -14.27
N ALA A 369 -21.04 9.54 -14.92
CA ALA A 369 -21.61 8.45 -15.71
C ALA A 369 -22.58 7.57 -14.89
N ASP A 370 -23.56 6.97 -15.55
CA ASP A 370 -24.56 6.11 -14.91
C ASP A 370 -25.30 6.82 -13.74
N ASN A 371 -25.94 7.96 -14.06
CA ASN A 371 -26.80 8.73 -13.16
C ASN A 371 -28.12 9.09 -13.87
N ASN A 372 -28.92 9.96 -13.25
CA ASN A 372 -30.20 10.45 -13.78
C ASN A 372 -30.13 11.92 -14.22
N VAL A 373 -28.94 12.43 -14.58
CA VAL A 373 -28.76 13.83 -14.94
C VAL A 373 -29.45 14.12 -16.27
N VAL A 374 -30.27 15.18 -16.28
CA VAL A 374 -31.01 15.61 -17.48
C VAL A 374 -30.47 16.94 -18.02
N ASP A 375 -30.23 17.90 -17.13
CA ASP A 375 -29.77 19.25 -17.45
C ASP A 375 -28.35 19.49 -16.93
N ILE A 376 -27.45 19.87 -17.84
CA ILE A 376 -26.06 20.19 -17.51
C ILE A 376 -25.74 21.69 -17.58
N LEU A 377 -26.74 22.56 -17.64
CA LEU A 377 -26.54 24.02 -17.56
C LEU A 377 -25.65 24.43 -16.37
N PRO A 378 -25.74 23.83 -15.16
CA PRO A 378 -24.83 24.16 -14.06
C PRO A 378 -23.34 23.98 -14.41
N LEU A 379 -23.00 23.00 -15.25
CA LEU A 379 -21.61 22.79 -15.70
C LEU A 379 -21.17 23.86 -16.70
N VAL A 380 -22.09 24.36 -17.55
CA VAL A 380 -21.82 25.50 -18.44
C VAL A 380 -21.63 26.78 -17.64
N ASN A 381 -22.37 26.96 -16.53
CA ASN A 381 -22.25 28.11 -15.65
C ASN A 381 -20.99 28.04 -14.77
N ASN A 382 -20.46 26.84 -14.51
CA ASN A 382 -19.19 26.69 -13.81
C ASN A 382 -18.06 27.33 -14.63
N THR A 383 -17.56 28.47 -14.12
CA THR A 383 -16.53 29.27 -14.79
C THR A 383 -15.12 28.67 -14.66
N GLY A 384 -14.95 27.67 -13.80
CA GLY A 384 -13.69 26.97 -13.58
C GLY A 384 -13.36 25.95 -14.66
N LEU A 385 -14.38 25.27 -15.19
CA LEU A 385 -14.22 24.24 -16.22
C LEU A 385 -13.74 24.84 -17.55
N GLY A 386 -12.60 24.36 -18.04
CA GLY A 386 -11.93 24.81 -19.23
C GLY A 386 -10.97 23.79 -19.86
N ARG A 387 -9.88 24.30 -20.43
CA ARG A 387 -8.99 23.51 -21.28
C ARG A 387 -8.21 22.47 -20.47
N GLY A 388 -8.40 21.20 -20.82
CA GLY A 388 -7.69 20.07 -20.20
C GLY A 388 -8.50 19.33 -19.14
N ASP A 389 -9.66 19.87 -18.76
CA ASP A 389 -10.55 19.25 -17.79
C ASP A 389 -11.37 18.11 -18.43
N LEU A 390 -11.81 17.17 -17.59
CA LEU A 390 -12.55 15.98 -18.00
C LEU A 390 -13.92 15.95 -17.33
N VAL A 391 -14.97 15.80 -18.13
CA VAL A 391 -16.36 15.59 -17.69
C VAL A 391 -16.90 14.32 -18.35
N SER A 392 -17.29 13.32 -17.56
CA SER A 392 -17.96 12.11 -18.06
C SER A 392 -19.43 12.09 -17.65
N LEU A 393 -20.32 11.98 -18.62
CA LEU A 393 -21.78 12.02 -18.51
C LEU A 393 -22.44 10.79 -19.15
N ASP A 394 -21.66 9.77 -19.53
CA ASP A 394 -22.14 8.57 -20.22
C ASP A 394 -23.30 7.92 -19.47
N ASN A 395 -24.27 7.34 -20.19
CA ASN A 395 -25.46 6.72 -19.59
C ASN A 395 -26.26 7.65 -18.64
N ASN A 396 -26.45 8.92 -19.02
CA ASN A 396 -27.41 9.83 -18.38
C ASN A 396 -28.56 10.18 -19.34
N PRO A 397 -29.80 10.39 -18.85
CA PRO A 397 -30.95 10.79 -19.66
C PRO A 397 -30.90 12.30 -20.04
N LEU A 398 -29.80 12.73 -20.67
CA LEU A 398 -29.57 14.13 -21.04
C LEU A 398 -30.64 14.64 -22.02
N ASN A 399 -31.16 15.85 -21.79
CA ASN A 399 -32.11 16.49 -22.70
C ASN A 399 -31.45 17.05 -23.98
N ASP A 400 -32.28 17.48 -24.93
CA ASP A 400 -31.81 18.02 -26.23
C ASP A 400 -30.92 19.26 -26.09
N LYS A 401 -31.13 20.12 -25.08
CA LYS A 401 -30.28 21.29 -24.85
C LYS A 401 -28.91 20.86 -24.31
N SER A 402 -28.88 19.94 -23.35
CA SER A 402 -27.67 19.35 -22.81
C SER A 402 -26.78 18.79 -23.92
N THR A 403 -27.37 18.01 -24.83
CA THR A 403 -26.64 17.34 -25.92
C THR A 403 -26.25 18.26 -27.07
N ASN A 404 -27.15 19.15 -27.51
CA ASN A 404 -26.95 19.93 -28.73
C ASN A 404 -26.41 21.36 -28.51
N GLU A 405 -26.46 21.89 -27.28
CA GLU A 405 -26.02 23.26 -26.96
C GLU A 405 -24.96 23.29 -25.86
N TYR A 406 -25.23 22.66 -24.72
CA TYR A 406 -24.36 22.77 -23.54
C TYR A 406 -23.07 21.96 -23.65
N ILE A 407 -23.13 20.70 -24.15
CA ILE A 407 -21.93 19.91 -24.42
C ILE A 407 -21.01 20.60 -25.45
N PRO A 408 -21.50 21.06 -26.63
CA PRO A 408 -20.68 21.86 -27.54
C PRO A 408 -20.07 23.10 -26.90
N THR A 409 -20.80 23.80 -26.02
CA THR A 409 -20.30 24.96 -25.28
C THR A 409 -19.13 24.60 -24.37
N LEU A 410 -19.21 23.50 -23.62
CA LEU A 410 -18.11 23.01 -22.79
C LEU A 410 -16.90 22.60 -23.63
N ARG A 411 -17.11 21.87 -24.73
CA ARG A 411 -16.03 21.45 -25.64
C ARG A 411 -15.33 22.63 -26.30
N ALA A 412 -16.07 23.69 -26.63
CA ALA A 412 -15.50 24.93 -27.16
C ALA A 412 -14.55 25.63 -26.17
N ARG A 413 -14.74 25.43 -24.85
CA ARG A 413 -13.81 25.88 -23.79
C ARG A 413 -12.60 24.97 -23.61
N GLY A 414 -12.54 23.84 -24.31
CA GLY A 414 -11.45 22.86 -24.23
C GLY A 414 -11.67 21.75 -23.20
N VAL A 415 -12.90 21.62 -22.67
CA VAL A 415 -13.27 20.51 -21.77
C VAL A 415 -13.45 19.22 -22.60
N ALA A 416 -12.84 18.13 -22.15
CA ALA A 416 -13.07 16.80 -22.70
C ALA A 416 -14.35 16.20 -22.12
N VAL A 417 -15.39 16.07 -22.94
CA VAL A 417 -16.71 15.56 -22.52
C VAL A 417 -17.00 14.19 -23.18
N SER A 418 -17.43 13.20 -22.38
CA SER A 418 -18.04 11.94 -22.86
C SER A 418 -19.50 11.84 -22.39
N TRP A 419 -20.41 11.32 -23.20
CA TRP A 419 -21.87 11.35 -22.90
C TRP A 419 -22.70 10.29 -23.65
N TRP A 420 -22.10 9.18 -24.08
CA TRP A 420 -22.76 8.20 -24.96
C TRP A 420 -23.83 7.37 -24.26
#